data_AF-A0A845UD80-F1
#
_entry.id   AF-A0A845UD80-F1
#
_cell.length_a   1.000
_cell.length_b   1.000
_cell.length_c   1.000
_cell.angle_alpha   90.00
_cell.angle_beta   90.00
_cell.angle_gamma   90.00
#
_symmetry.space_group_name_H-M   'P 1'
#
loop_
_entity.id
_entity.type
_entity.pdbx_description
1 polymer ?
#
loop_
_entity_poly.entity_id
_entity_poly.type
_entity_poly.pdbx_seq_one_letter_code
_entity_poly.pdbx_strand_id
1 'polypeptide(L)'
;MFWAGSYYVLLVIYAAIEIWHHEVIHISLAGIYYSTFIGAITSALIYVLWYILMKELRGVTSAVIQMLVPVIVAISSAPLLVEQITTRLILAGATMLTGILLVTISKTNIAK
;
A
#
# COMPACT_ATOMS: atom_id res chain seq x y z
N MET A 1 11.03 0.54 -10.58
CA MET A 1 12.13 1.31 -9.94
C MET A 1 11.64 2.28 -8.86
N PHE A 2 10.46 2.90 -8.97
CA PHE A 2 10.00 3.92 -8.00
C PHE A 2 9.75 3.44 -6.55
N TRP A 3 9.36 2.18 -6.32
CA TRP A 3 9.04 1.67 -4.98
C TRP A 3 10.19 1.10 -4.15
N ALA A 4 11.38 0.85 -4.71
CA ALA A 4 12.49 0.30 -3.92
C ALA A 4 13.25 1.37 -3.12
N GLY A 5 13.14 2.65 -3.49
CA GLY A 5 13.72 3.78 -2.75
C GLY A 5 12.75 4.44 -1.76
N SER A 6 11.51 3.95 -1.65
CA SER A 6 10.46 4.58 -0.85
C SER A 6 10.73 4.51 0.65
N TYR A 7 11.48 3.52 1.14
CA TYR A 7 11.81 3.44 2.57
C TYR A 7 12.76 4.57 3.02
N TYR A 8 13.65 5.06 2.16
CA TYR A 8 14.44 6.27 2.46
C TYR A 8 13.56 7.51 2.53
N VAL A 9 12.53 7.59 1.68
CA VAL A 9 11.53 8.66 1.74
C VAL A 9 10.74 8.57 3.05
N LEU A 10 10.36 7.37 3.48
CA LEU A 10 9.70 7.15 4.77
C LEU A 10 10.59 7.51 5.96
N LEU A 11 11.90 7.22 5.90
CA LEU A 11 12.86 7.64 6.92
C LEU A 11 13.00 9.16 7.00
N VAL A 12 13.00 9.85 5.85
CA VAL A 12 13.03 11.32 5.79
C VAL A 12 11.74 11.93 6.35
N ILE A 13 10.58 11.36 6.02
CA ILE A 13 9.28 11.80 6.56
C ILE A 13 9.21 11.56 8.07
N TYR A 14 9.65 10.39 8.54
CA TYR A 14 9.69 10.07 9.97
C TYR A 14 10.59 11.05 10.74
N ALA A 15 11.81 11.30 10.25
CA ALA A 15 12.70 12.28 10.84
C ALA A 15 12.10 13.70 10.86
N ALA A 16 11.40 14.10 9.79
CA ALA A 16 10.73 15.40 9.72
C ALA A 16 9.58 15.53 10.73
N ILE A 17 8.81 14.47 10.96
CA ILE A 17 7.73 14.43 11.96
C ILE A 17 8.29 14.55 13.38
N GLU A 18 9.37 13.82 13.69
CA GLU A 18 9.98 13.83 15.02
C GLU A 18 10.66 15.18 15.35
N ILE A 19 11.30 15.79 14.35
CA ILE A 19 11.84 17.16 14.48
C ILE A 19 10.71 18.15 14.78
N TRP A 20 9.55 17.99 14.14
CA TRP A 20 8.39 18.82 14.38
C TRP A 20 7.77 18.61 15.78
N HIS A 21 7.83 17.38 16.31
CA HIS A 21 7.39 17.05 17.66
C HIS A 21 8.39 17.41 18.76
N HIS A 22 9.60 17.90 18.42
CA HIS A 22 10.70 18.15 19.35
C HIS A 22 11.10 16.92 20.20
N GLU A 23 10.86 15.71 19.69
CA GLU A 23 11.31 14.49 20.34
C GLU A 23 12.72 14.09 19.88
N VAL A 24 13.47 13.42 20.77
CA VAL A 24 14.84 13.00 20.49
C VAL A 24 14.80 11.76 19.59
N ILE A 25 15.31 11.89 18.36
CA ILE A 25 15.38 10.77 17.42
C ILE A 25 16.42 9.76 17.90
N HIS A 26 15.96 8.59 18.36
CA HIS A 26 16.84 7.48 18.71
C HIS A 26 17.14 6.61 17.48
N ILE A 27 18.11 7.06 16.68
CA ILE A 27 18.59 6.28 15.52
C ILE A 27 19.60 5.23 16.02
N SER A 28 19.21 3.95 15.98
CA SER A 28 20.13 2.83 16.24
C SER A 28 20.61 2.18 14.95
N LEU A 29 21.87 1.74 14.92
CA LEU A 29 22.44 1.04 13.77
C LEU A 29 21.64 -0.25 13.44
N ALA A 30 21.18 -0.95 14.47
CA ALA A 30 20.31 -2.12 14.34
C ALA A 30 18.96 -1.75 13.69
N GLY A 31 18.33 -0.65 14.09
CA GLY A 31 17.09 -0.17 13.51
C GLY A 31 17.21 0.16 12.01
N ILE A 32 18.31 0.80 11.61
CA ILE A 32 18.62 1.05 10.19
C ILE A 32 18.73 -0.27 9.42
N TYR A 33 19.45 -1.24 9.99
CA TYR A 33 19.64 -2.55 9.36
C TYR A 33 18.31 -3.29 9.18
N TYR A 34 17.49 -3.39 10.24
CA TYR A 34 16.19 -4.08 10.16
C TYR A 34 15.22 -3.39 9.20
N SER A 35 15.13 -2.05 9.25
CA SER A 35 14.27 -1.28 8.35
C SER A 35 14.67 -1.48 6.89
N THR A 36 15.97 -1.43 6.61
CA THR A 36 16.50 -1.64 5.25
C THR A 36 16.26 -3.08 4.79
N PHE A 37 16.51 -4.06 5.66
CA PHE A 37 16.38 -5.48 5.32
C PHE A 37 14.91 -5.86 5.01
N ILE A 38 13.98 -5.49 5.90
CA ILE A 38 12.56 -5.75 5.70
C ILE A 38 12.04 -4.94 4.51
N GLY A 39 12.40 -3.66 4.41
CA GLY A 39 12.01 -2.80 3.30
C GLY A 39 12.47 -3.34 1.94
N ALA A 40 13.71 -3.83 1.85
CA ALA A 40 14.25 -4.45 0.64
C ALA A 40 13.51 -5.74 0.28
N ILE A 41 13.28 -6.63 1.25
CA ILE A 41 12.59 -7.91 1.02
C ILE A 41 11.14 -7.68 0.59
N THR A 42 10.37 -6.90 1.34
CA THR A 42 8.96 -6.63 1.02
C THR A 42 8.82 -5.96 -0.34
N SER A 43 9.71 -5.03 -0.68
CA SER A 43 9.73 -4.39 -2.00
C SER A 43 10.04 -5.40 -3.10
N ALA A 44 11.09 -6.20 -2.94
CA ALA A 44 11.49 -7.20 -3.94
C ALA A 44 10.36 -8.21 -4.20
N LEU A 45 9.72 -8.71 -3.15
CA LEU A 45 8.60 -9.65 -3.25
C LEU A 45 7.41 -9.04 -3.99
N ILE A 46 6.99 -7.82 -3.61
CA ILE A 46 5.90 -7.11 -4.29
C ILE A 46 6.20 -6.88 -5.77
N TYR A 47 7.46 -6.56 -6.12
CA TYR A 47 7.85 -6.39 -7.51
C TYR A 47 7.79 -7.69 -8.30
N VAL A 48 8.37 -8.77 -7.77
CA VAL A 48 8.32 -10.08 -8.43
C VAL A 48 6.87 -10.49 -8.66
N LEU A 49 6.02 -10.36 -7.63
CA LEU A 49 4.59 -10.63 -7.75
C LEU A 49 3.93 -9.75 -8.81
N TRP A 50 4.21 -8.45 -8.82
CA TRP A 50 3.63 -7.52 -9.81
C TRP A 50 4.02 -7.90 -11.24
N TYR A 51 5.29 -8.25 -11.48
CA TYR A 51 5.75 -8.66 -12.81
C TYR A 51 5.15 -10.00 -13.25
N ILE A 52 4.93 -10.93 -12.33
CA ILE A 52 4.22 -12.20 -12.62
C ILE A 52 2.77 -11.89 -12.99
N LEU A 53 2.08 -11.10 -12.16
CA LEU A 53 0.68 -10.72 -12.38
C LEU A 53 0.49 -9.94 -13.68
N MET A 54 1.35 -8.97 -13.99
CA MET A 54 1.23 -8.18 -15.22
C MET A 54 1.40 -9.00 -16.50
N LYS A 55 2.14 -10.12 -16.47
CA LYS A 55 2.23 -11.01 -17.63
C LYS A 55 0.91 -11.70 -17.94
N GLU A 56 0.08 -11.93 -16.93
CA GLU A 56 -1.17 -12.69 -17.07
C GLU A 56 -2.41 -11.78 -17.16
N LEU A 57 -2.34 -10.56 -16.63
CA LEU A 57 -3.48 -9.65 -16.52
C LEU A 57 -3.53 -8.62 -17.66
N ARG A 58 -4.66 -8.55 -18.37
CA ARG A 58 -4.91 -7.55 -19.41
C ARG A 58 -5.48 -6.26 -18.82
N GLY A 59 -4.89 -5.11 -19.16
CA GLY A 59 -5.37 -3.73 -18.99
C GLY A 59 -6.25 -3.45 -17.76
N VAL A 60 -7.56 -3.63 -17.92
CA VAL A 60 -8.59 -3.30 -16.91
C VAL A 60 -8.39 -4.08 -15.61
N THR A 61 -8.04 -5.36 -15.70
CA THR A 61 -7.89 -6.21 -14.51
C THR A 61 -6.70 -5.77 -13.65
N SER A 62 -5.62 -5.30 -14.26
CA SER A 62 -4.47 -4.75 -13.53
C SER A 62 -4.85 -3.46 -12.79
N ALA A 63 -5.62 -2.57 -13.41
CA ALA A 63 -6.11 -1.35 -12.77
C ALA A 63 -7.05 -1.67 -11.59
N VAL A 64 -7.95 -2.64 -11.75
CA VAL A 64 -8.84 -3.10 -10.68
C VAL A 64 -8.04 -3.68 -9.51
N ILE A 65 -7.07 -4.55 -9.77
CA ILE A 65 -6.20 -5.12 -8.74
C ILE A 65 -5.42 -4.03 -8.01
N GLN A 66 -4.88 -3.04 -8.73
CA GLN A 66 -4.16 -1.92 -8.13
C GLN A 66 -5.03 -1.09 -7.19
N MET A 67 -6.31 -0.91 -7.51
CA MET A 67 -7.27 -0.19 -6.67
C MET A 67 -7.76 -1.01 -5.47
N LEU A 68 -7.66 -2.34 -5.50
CA LEU A 68 -7.99 -3.19 -4.37
C LEU A 68 -6.89 -3.23 -3.31
N VAL A 69 -5.62 -3.00 -3.68
CA VAL A 69 -4.48 -3.05 -2.74
C VAL A 69 -4.70 -2.19 -1.48
N PRO A 70 -5.11 -0.90 -1.57
CA PRO A 70 -5.31 -0.07 -0.38
C PRO A 70 -6.42 -0.60 0.54
N VAL A 71 -7.49 -1.18 -0.03
CA VAL A 71 -8.60 -1.76 0.75
C VAL A 71 -8.14 -3.01 1.49
N ILE A 72 -7.39 -3.89 0.82
CA ILE A 72 -6.83 -5.10 1.43
C ILE A 72 -5.87 -4.71 2.55
N VAL A 73 -4.95 -3.79 2.30
CA VAL A 73 -3.98 -3.32 3.30
C VAL A 73 -4.71 -2.73 4.51
N ALA A 74 -5.73 -1.88 4.31
CA ALA A 74 -6.48 -1.29 5.41
C ALA A 74 -7.17 -2.34 6.30
N ILE A 75 -7.79 -3.37 5.69
CA ILE A 75 -8.48 -4.43 6.43
C ILE A 75 -7.49 -5.38 7.12
N SER A 76 -6.40 -5.76 6.44
CA SER A 76 -5.41 -6.68 6.98
C SER A 76 -4.53 -6.05 8.05
N SER A 77 -4.27 -4.74 7.97
CA SER A 77 -3.41 -4.03 8.93
C SER A 77 -4.13 -3.70 10.23
N ALA A 78 -5.43 -3.39 10.22
CA ALA A 78 -6.16 -2.98 11.43
C ALA A 78 -6.07 -4.00 12.60
N PRO A 79 -6.24 -5.33 12.39
CA PRO A 79 -6.04 -6.32 13.46
C PRO A 79 -4.57 -6.42 13.92
N LEU A 80 -3.62 -6.25 12.99
CA LEU A 80 -2.18 -6.35 13.29
C LEU A 80 -1.67 -5.16 14.11
N LEU A 81 -2.20 -3.96 13.86
CA LEU A 81 -1.87 -2.75 14.63
C LEU A 81 -2.76 -2.56 15.86
N VAL A 82 -3.71 -3.46 16.11
CA VAL A 82 -4.70 -3.36 17.21
C VAL A 82 -5.48 -2.03 17.11
N GLU A 83 -5.73 -1.57 15.89
CA GLU A 83 -6.47 -0.34 15.63
C GLU A 83 -7.97 -0.60 15.55
N GLN A 84 -8.77 0.34 16.08
CA GLN A 84 -10.22 0.25 15.99
C GLN A 84 -10.68 0.48 14.55
N ILE A 85 -11.44 -0.47 14.00
CA ILE A 85 -12.08 -0.30 12.69
C ILE A 85 -13.21 0.72 12.84
N THR A 86 -12.96 1.94 12.36
CA THR A 86 -13.92 3.05 12.46
C THR A 86 -14.97 2.98 11.35
N THR A 87 -16.16 3.55 11.61
CA THR A 87 -17.21 3.70 10.59
C THR A 87 -16.72 4.49 9.38
N ARG A 88 -15.82 5.46 9.57
CA ARG A 88 -15.20 6.22 8.48
C ARG A 88 -14.37 5.31 7.56
N LEU A 89 -13.59 4.38 8.11
CA LEU A 89 -12.81 3.43 7.33
C LEU A 89 -13.71 2.50 6.51
N ILE A 90 -14.79 2.02 7.13
CA ILE A 90 -15.79 1.16 6.47
C ILE A 90 -16.45 1.90 5.30
N LEU A 91 -16.91 3.14 5.53
CA LEU A 91 -17.56 3.94 4.50
C LEU A 91 -16.61 4.28 3.35
N ALA A 92 -15.36 4.68 3.66
CA ALA A 92 -14.36 4.96 2.64
C ALA A 92 -14.04 3.72 1.78
N GLY A 93 -13.86 2.56 2.42
CA GLY A 93 -13.66 1.29 1.73
C GLY A 93 -14.85 0.92 0.85
N ALA A 94 -16.08 1.07 1.35
CA ALA A 94 -17.29 0.81 0.59
C ALA A 94 -17.40 1.71 -0.64
N THR A 95 -17.19 3.03 -0.50
CA THR A 95 -17.20 3.97 -1.64
C THR A 95 -16.17 3.60 -2.69
N MET A 96 -14.95 3.21 -2.27
CA MET A 96 -13.88 2.80 -3.18
C MET A 96 -14.26 1.53 -3.94
N LEU A 97 -14.80 0.52 -3.25
CA LEU A 97 -15.29 -0.73 -3.87
C LEU A 97 -16.44 -0.48 -4.85
N THR A 98 -17.39 0.41 -4.51
CA THR A 98 -18.47 0.80 -5.43
C THR A 98 -17.92 1.44 -6.70
N GLY A 99 -16.92 2.33 -6.60
CA GLY A 99 -16.27 2.93 -7.76
C GLY A 99 -15.59 1.90 -8.67
N ILE A 100 -14.87 0.94 -8.07
CA ILE A 100 -14.24 -0.17 -8.80
C ILE A 100 -15.30 -1.02 -9.52
N LEU A 101 -16.41 -1.34 -8.83
CA LEU A 101 -17.51 -2.12 -9.38
C LEU A 101 -18.15 -1.41 -10.60
N LEU A 102 -18.44 -0.11 -10.49
CA LEU A 102 -19.02 0.68 -11.57
C LEU A 102 -18.15 0.68 -12.83
N VAL A 103 -16.84 0.89 -12.69
CA VAL A 103 -15.89 0.87 -13.80
C VAL A 103 -15.82 -0.51 -14.45
N THR A 104 -15.87 -1.58 -13.65
CA THR A 104 -15.77 -2.97 -14.12
C THR A 104 -17.02 -3.38 -14.90
N ILE A 105 -18.22 -3.03 -14.41
CA ILE A 105 -19.49 -3.32 -15.09
C ILE A 105 -19.60 -2.49 -16.39
N SER A 106 -19.25 -1.20 -16.36
CA SER A 106 -19.34 -0.31 -17.53
C SER A 106 -18.51 -0.84 -18.71
N LYS A 107 -17.28 -1.31 -18.48
CA LYS A 107 -16.47 -1.90 -19.55
C LYS A 107 -17.01 -3.22 -20.09
N THR A 108 -17.66 -4.01 -19.25
CA THR A 108 -18.32 -5.26 -19.68
C THR A 108 -19.47 -4.97 -20.65
N ASN A 109 -20.18 -3.86 -20.47
CA ASN A 109 -21.29 -3.44 -21.33
C ASN A 109 -20.86 -2.81 -22.66
N ILE A 110 -19.67 -2.21 -22.75
CA ILE A 110 -19.13 -1.61 -23.99
C ILE A 110 -18.49 -2.69 -24.89
N ALA A 111 -18.07 -3.82 -24.31
CA ALA A 111 -17.42 -4.92 -25.01
C ALA A 111 -18.40 -6.00 -25.54
N LYS A 112 -19.71 -5.84 -25.32
CA LYS A 112 -20.78 -6.61 -25.95
C LYS A 112 -21.42 -5.80 -27.05
#